data_AF-J9ECN7-F1
#
_entry.id   AF-J9ECN7-F1
#
_cell.length_a   1.000
_cell.length_b   1.000
_cell.length_c   1.000
_cell.angle_alpha   90.00
_cell.angle_beta   90.00
_cell.angle_gamma   90.00
#
_symmetry.space_group_name_H-M   'P 1'
#
loop_
_entity.id
_entity.type
_entity.pdbx_description
1 polymer ?
#
loop_
_entity_poly.entity_id
_entity_poly.type
_entity_poly.pdbx_seq_one_letter_code
_entity_poly.pdbx_strand_id
1 'polypeptide(L)'
;YETVPENYIQAYQHLARQGARVLALGIRELGSLTYQEIRDRKREDFEQNLIFAGFVVISCPLKPDTKAVVKEIAESSHKVVMITGDNPLTACHIAKVLRFTKKSTPILILDEPHGRDNKWLWKSVNGDNEFNLLPSPSVELMTFIHEHELCITGQV
;
A
#
# COMPACT_ATOMS: atom_id res chain seq x y z
N TYR A 1 -10.57 -11.60 -11.89
CA TYR A 1 -11.41 -12.59 -11.20
C TYR A 1 -12.78 -12.57 -11.82
N GLU A 2 -13.39 -13.74 -12.03
CA GLU A 2 -14.75 -13.87 -12.58
C GLU A 2 -15.80 -13.46 -11.54
N THR A 3 -15.56 -13.81 -10.28
CA THR A 3 -16.36 -13.36 -9.14
C THR A 3 -15.44 -12.98 -7.98
N VAL A 4 -15.74 -11.87 -7.31
CA VAL A 4 -15.09 -11.45 -6.06
C VAL A 4 -16.16 -11.16 -5.01
N PRO A 5 -15.94 -11.50 -3.73
CA PRO A 5 -16.85 -11.13 -2.65
C PRO A 5 -16.98 -9.62 -2.50
N GLU A 6 -18.15 -9.13 -2.08
CA GLU A 6 -18.41 -7.70 -1.85
C GLU A 6 -17.42 -7.08 -0.83
N ASN A 7 -17.01 -7.86 0.17
CA ASN A 7 -16.08 -7.45 1.21
C ASN A 7 -14.59 -7.60 0.82
N TYR A 8 -14.25 -7.97 -0.41
CA TYR A 8 -12.87 -8.21 -0.86
C TYR A 8 -11.95 -7.03 -0.55
N ILE A 9 -12.36 -5.82 -0.97
CA ILE A 9 -11.55 -4.60 -0.81
C ILE A 9 -11.41 -4.25 0.66
N GLN A 10 -12.51 -4.32 1.42
CA GLN A 10 -12.52 -3.98 2.85
C GLN A 10 -11.64 -4.94 3.65
N ALA A 11 -11.72 -6.25 3.38
CA ALA A 11 -10.90 -7.26 4.04
C ALA A 11 -9.41 -7.09 3.71
N TYR A 12 -9.08 -6.86 2.44
CA TYR A 12 -7.72 -6.56 2.01
C TYR A 12 -7.15 -5.33 2.72
N GLN A 13 -7.88 -4.21 2.71
CA GLN A 13 -7.45 -2.96 3.34
C GLN A 13 -7.27 -3.12 4.85
N HIS A 14 -8.16 -3.86 5.51
CA HIS A 14 -8.06 -4.15 6.94
C HIS A 14 -6.76 -4.89 7.27
N LEU A 15 -6.45 -5.95 6.53
CA LEU A 15 -5.24 -6.75 6.73
C LEU A 15 -3.97 -5.97 6.37
N ALA A 16 -3.97 -5.20 5.28
CA ALA A 16 -2.83 -4.37 4.87
C ALA A 16 -2.53 -3.27 5.91
N ARG A 17 -3.57 -2.66 6.50
CA ARG A 17 -3.43 -1.66 7.59
C ARG A 17 -2.85 -2.25 8.88
N GLN A 18 -2.87 -3.57 9.04
CA GLN A 18 -2.19 -4.28 10.14
C GLN A 18 -0.73 -4.61 9.81
N GLY A 19 -0.21 -4.15 8.67
CA GLY A 19 1.16 -4.40 8.25
C GLY A 19 1.40 -5.80 7.67
N ALA A 20 0.34 -6.55 7.39
CA ALA A 20 0.47 -7.87 6.79
C ALA A 20 0.69 -7.79 5.28
N ARG A 21 1.46 -8.73 4.73
CA ARG A 21 1.54 -8.96 3.29
C ARG A 21 0.38 -9.87 2.89
N VAL A 22 -0.53 -9.34 2.09
CA VAL A 22 -1.75 -10.04 1.66
C VAL A 22 -1.59 -10.47 0.20
N LEU A 23 -1.76 -11.75 -0.07
CA LEU A 23 -1.77 -12.32 -1.42
C LEU A 23 -3.16 -12.85 -1.73
N ALA A 24 -3.75 -12.43 -2.85
CA ALA A 24 -5.00 -12.97 -3.34
C ALA A 24 -4.75 -14.26 -4.12
N LEU A 25 -5.48 -15.33 -3.79
CA LEU A 25 -5.45 -16.59 -4.51
C LEU A 25 -6.65 -16.71 -5.44
N GLY A 26 -6.37 -17.13 -6.66
CA GLY A 26 -7.39 -17.45 -7.66
C GLY A 26 -7.15 -18.84 -8.23
N ILE A 27 -8.24 -19.56 -8.48
CA ILE A 27 -8.21 -20.89 -9.10
C ILE A 27 -9.06 -20.83 -10.37
N ARG A 28 -8.61 -21.51 -11.43
CA ARG A 28 -9.43 -21.77 -12.61
C ARG A 28 -9.23 -23.19 -13.07
N GLU A 29 -10.33 -23.88 -13.31
CA GLU A 29 -10.31 -25.23 -13.87
C GLU A 29 -10.14 -25.13 -15.39
N LEU A 30 -9.09 -25.76 -15.90
CA LEU A 30 -8.71 -25.71 -17.31
C LEU A 30 -9.13 -26.98 -18.05
N GLY A 31 -10.26 -27.59 -17.69
CA GLY A 31 -10.79 -28.78 -18.37
C GLY A 31 -9.74 -29.83 -18.75
N SER A 32 -9.89 -30.43 -19.93
CA SER A 32 -8.88 -31.33 -20.51
C SER A 32 -8.17 -30.64 -21.66
N LEU A 33 -6.97 -30.13 -21.41
CA LEU A 33 -6.09 -29.54 -22.43
C LEU A 33 -4.98 -30.53 -22.79
N THR A 34 -4.60 -30.58 -24.06
CA THR A 34 -3.44 -31.33 -24.52
C THR A 34 -2.14 -30.57 -24.23
N TYR A 35 -1.02 -31.29 -24.15
CA TYR A 35 0.30 -30.68 -23.93
C TYR A 35 0.66 -29.61 -24.98
N GLN A 36 0.20 -29.79 -26.22
CA GLN A 36 0.46 -28.85 -27.30
C GLN A 36 -0.32 -27.55 -27.11
N GLU A 37 -1.61 -27.64 -26.75
CA GLU A 37 -2.44 -26.48 -26.42
C GLU A 37 -1.92 -25.70 -25.21
N ILE A 38 -1.28 -26.38 -24.25
CA ILE A 38 -0.65 -25.71 -23.10
C ILE A 38 0.58 -24.91 -23.55
N ARG A 39 1.41 -25.50 -24.42
CA ARG A 39 2.65 -24.87 -24.90
C ARG A 39 2.40 -23.68 -25.81
N ASP A 40 1.31 -23.73 -26.59
CA ASP A 40 0.98 -22.72 -27.58
C ASP A 40 0.26 -21.50 -26.98
N ARG A 41 -0.17 -21.58 -25.72
CA ARG A 41 -0.83 -20.47 -24.99
C ARG A 41 0.14 -19.71 -24.10
N LYS A 42 -0.13 -18.43 -23.88
CA LYS A 42 0.66 -17.60 -23.00
C LYS A 42 0.17 -17.68 -21.56
N ARG A 43 1.02 -17.25 -20.62
CA ARG A 43 0.69 -17.23 -19.19
C ARG A 43 -0.54 -16.37 -18.90
N GLU A 44 -0.68 -15.24 -19.58
CA GLU A 44 -1.81 -14.31 -19.41
C GLU A 44 -3.14 -14.98 -19.80
N ASP A 45 -3.10 -15.89 -20.79
CA ASP A 45 -4.28 -16.66 -21.18
C ASP A 45 -4.72 -17.63 -20.09
N PHE A 46 -3.78 -18.05 -19.22
CA PHE A 46 -4.01 -18.90 -18.07
C PHE A 46 -4.48 -18.13 -16.83
N GLU A 47 -3.99 -16.91 -16.63
CA GLU A 47 -4.22 -16.06 -15.44
C GLU A 47 -5.42 -15.10 -15.58
N GLN A 48 -6.42 -15.46 -16.38
CA GLN A 48 -7.68 -14.73 -16.55
C GLN A 48 -8.88 -15.52 -16.02
N ASN A 49 -9.99 -14.82 -15.71
CA ASN A 49 -11.25 -15.41 -15.27
C ASN A 49 -11.10 -16.41 -14.10
N LEU A 50 -10.22 -16.09 -13.15
CA LEU A 50 -10.01 -16.90 -11.95
C LEU A 50 -11.19 -16.74 -10.98
N ILE A 51 -11.56 -17.82 -10.31
CA ILE A 51 -12.45 -17.84 -9.15
C ILE A 51 -11.63 -17.47 -7.91
N PHE A 52 -12.06 -16.47 -7.15
CA PHE A 52 -11.36 -16.08 -5.92
C PHE A 52 -11.45 -17.20 -4.88
N ALA A 53 -10.30 -17.71 -4.44
CA ALA A 53 -10.22 -18.80 -3.47
C ALA A 53 -9.98 -18.29 -2.04
N GLY A 54 -9.41 -17.10 -1.88
CA GLY A 54 -9.13 -16.51 -0.56
C GLY A 54 -7.87 -15.66 -0.51
N PHE A 55 -7.53 -15.21 0.69
CA PHE A 55 -6.29 -14.49 0.96
C PHE A 55 -5.29 -15.36 1.73
N VAL A 56 -4.02 -15.26 1.37
CA VAL A 56 -2.90 -15.67 2.22
C VAL A 56 -2.36 -14.44 2.91
N VAL A 57 -2.32 -14.49 4.24
CA VAL A 57 -1.84 -13.39 5.10
C VAL A 57 -0.50 -13.79 5.69
N ILE A 58 0.55 -13.03 5.34
CA ILE A 58 1.91 -13.27 5.82
C ILE A 58 2.29 -12.12 6.74
N SER A 59 2.64 -12.44 7.98
CA SER A 59 3.21 -11.48 8.92
C SER A 59 4.73 -11.43 8.72
N CYS A 60 5.26 -10.25 8.43
CA CYS A 60 6.69 -10.00 8.35
C CYS A 60 7.12 -9.25 9.62
N PRO A 61 7.59 -9.94 10.67
CA PRO A 61 8.01 -9.26 11.89
C PRO A 61 9.22 -8.37 11.62
N LEU A 62 9.26 -7.23 12.30
CA LEU A 62 10.42 -6.36 12.29
C LEU A 62 11.58 -7.03 13.02
N LYS A 63 12.83 -6.75 12.61
CA LYS A 63 13.99 -7.18 13.38
C LYS A 63 13.91 -6.53 14.77
N PRO A 64 14.24 -7.26 15.85
CA PRO A 64 14.04 -6.81 17.23
C PRO A 64 14.71 -5.46 17.51
N ASP A 65 15.88 -5.23 16.93
CA ASP A 65 16.69 -4.02 17.19
C ASP A 65 16.27 -2.82 16.34
N THR A 66 15.48 -3.00 15.27
CA THR A 66 15.16 -1.93 14.31
C THR A 66 14.56 -0.71 14.99
N LYS A 67 13.66 -0.94 15.96
CA LYS A 67 12.97 0.16 16.65
C LYS A 67 13.93 0.99 17.51
N ALA A 68 14.90 0.37 18.16
CA ALA A 68 15.88 1.06 18.99
C ALA A 68 16.83 1.87 18.11
N VAL A 69 17.37 1.25 17.06
CA VAL A 69 18.30 1.90 16.12
C VAL A 69 17.67 3.09 15.42
N VAL A 70 16.44 2.96 14.91
CA VAL A 70 15.73 4.08 14.26
C VAL A 70 15.51 5.24 15.24
N LYS A 71 15.20 4.93 16.50
CA LYS A 71 15.03 5.94 17.55
C LYS A 71 16.32 6.71 17.81
N GLU A 72 17.45 6.02 17.95
CA GLU A 72 18.76 6.66 18.17
C GLU A 72 19.15 7.58 17.01
N ILE A 73 18.92 7.14 15.77
CA ILE A 73 19.18 7.97 14.59
C ILE A 73 18.29 9.22 14.60
N ALA A 74 17.00 9.07 14.89
CA ALA A 74 16.08 10.21 14.96
C ALA A 74 16.44 11.20 16.08
N GLU A 75 16.93 10.72 17.22
CA GLU A 75 17.38 11.55 18.35
C GLU A 75 18.72 12.25 18.07
N SER A 76 19.51 11.74 17.13
CA SER A 76 20.80 12.32 16.72
C SER A 76 20.70 13.47 15.70
N SER A 77 19.53 14.11 15.58
CA SER A 77 19.24 15.19 14.61
C SER A 77 19.29 14.78 13.13
N HIS A 78 19.22 13.48 12.82
CA HIS A 78 19.12 13.00 11.44
C HIS A 78 17.65 12.86 11.01
N LYS A 79 17.38 13.14 9.73
CA LYS A 79 16.08 12.85 9.12
C LYS A 79 16.07 11.40 8.64
N VAL A 80 15.06 10.64 9.06
CA VAL A 80 14.89 9.23 8.66
C VAL A 80 13.76 9.15 7.65
N VAL A 81 14.00 8.49 6.52
CA VAL A 81 13.01 8.26 5.46
C VAL A 81 12.96 6.77 5.15
N MET A 82 11.76 6.24 4.91
CA MET A 82 11.55 4.85 4.51
C MET A 82 11.28 4.78 3.01
N ILE A 83 12.01 3.90 2.32
CA ILE A 83 11.77 3.55 0.91
C ILE A 83 11.50 2.05 0.87
N THR A 84 10.33 1.65 0.37
CA THR A 84 9.93 0.25 0.26
C THR A 84 9.13 0.02 -1.02
N GLY A 85 9.16 -1.21 -1.53
CA GLY A 85 8.29 -1.67 -2.61
C GLY A 85 7.00 -2.33 -2.12
N ASP A 86 6.74 -2.30 -0.81
CA ASP A 86 5.49 -2.79 -0.25
C ASP A 86 4.32 -1.82 -0.53
N ASN A 87 3.10 -2.32 -0.34
CA ASN A 87 1.90 -1.51 -0.40
C ASN A 87 2.00 -0.28 0.54
N PRO A 88 1.57 0.93 0.11
CA PRO A 88 1.59 2.13 0.93
C PRO A 88 0.89 1.98 2.29
N LEU A 89 -0.19 1.20 2.40
CA LEU A 89 -0.87 0.93 3.68
C LEU A 89 0.02 0.16 4.65
N THR A 90 0.76 -0.84 4.15
CA THR A 90 1.73 -1.63 4.92
C THR A 90 2.91 -0.75 5.34
N ALA A 91 3.43 0.08 4.43
CA ALA A 91 4.51 1.02 4.70
C ALA A 91 4.10 2.03 5.81
N CYS A 92 2.90 2.60 5.70
CA CYS A 92 2.34 3.51 6.70
C CYS A 92 2.19 2.84 8.07
N HIS A 93 1.78 1.56 8.11
CA HIS A 93 1.72 0.80 9.36
C HIS A 93 3.12 0.67 9.98
N ILE A 94 4.11 0.21 9.20
CA ILE A 94 5.48 0.02 9.68
C ILE A 94 6.09 1.36 10.15
N ALA A 95 5.84 2.45 9.43
CA ALA A 95 6.29 3.79 9.79
C ALA A 95 5.75 4.21 11.18
N LYS A 96 4.47 3.91 11.48
CA LYS A 96 3.87 4.14 12.81
C LYS A 96 4.52 3.28 13.89
N VAL A 97 4.77 1.99 13.61
CA VAL A 97 5.37 1.05 14.58
C VAL A 97 6.80 1.47 14.94
N LEU A 98 7.58 1.88 13.94
CA LEU A 98 8.96 2.34 14.07
C LEU A 98 9.07 3.79 14.54
N ARG A 99 7.94 4.50 14.71
CA ARG A 99 7.86 5.90 15.15
C ARG A 99 8.63 6.88 14.24
N PHE A 100 8.57 6.64 12.93
CA PHE A 100 8.96 7.65 11.93
C PHE A 100 8.06 8.88 12.04
N THR A 101 6.79 8.66 12.35
CA THR A 101 5.74 9.67 12.39
C THR A 101 5.34 9.99 13.82
N LYS A 102 4.92 11.24 14.08
CA LYS A 102 4.39 11.59 15.40
C LYS A 102 3.05 10.87 15.60
N LYS A 103 2.82 10.37 16.83
CA LYS A 103 1.61 9.58 17.15
C LYS A 103 0.28 10.31 16.86
N SER A 104 0.29 11.65 16.89
CA SER A 104 -0.91 12.48 16.76
C SER A 104 -1.13 13.02 15.36
N THR A 105 -0.18 12.88 14.43
CA THR A 105 -0.32 13.40 13.07
C THR A 105 -0.86 12.32 12.12
N PRO A 106 -1.88 12.63 11.32
CA PRO A 106 -2.37 11.72 10.30
C PRO A 106 -1.31 11.56 9.20
N ILE A 107 -1.23 10.34 8.64
CA ILE A 107 -0.42 10.06 7.46
C ILE A 107 -1.30 10.24 6.23
N LEU A 108 -0.84 11.05 5.29
CA LEU A 108 -1.46 11.27 3.99
C LEU A 108 -0.68 10.52 2.92
N ILE A 109 -1.38 9.75 2.10
CA ILE A 109 -0.85 9.05 0.95
C ILE A 109 -1.18 9.88 -0.29
N LEU A 110 -0.15 10.25 -1.05
CA LEU A 110 -0.29 10.74 -2.41
C LEU A 110 -0.02 9.57 -3.34
N ASP A 111 -1.05 9.17 -4.07
CA ASP A 111 -0.99 8.09 -5.05
C ASP A 111 -1.27 8.62 -6.45
N GLU A 112 -0.85 7.87 -7.46
CA GLU A 112 -1.10 8.23 -8.85
C GLU A 112 -2.62 8.36 -9.09
N PRO A 113 -3.07 9.39 -9.84
CA PRO A 113 -4.48 9.57 -10.12
C PRO A 113 -5.08 8.34 -10.81
N HIS A 114 -6.06 7.72 -10.17
CA HIS A 114 -6.84 6.64 -10.78
C HIS A 114 -8.23 7.19 -11.15
N GLY A 115 -8.42 7.59 -12.41
CA GLY A 115 -9.70 8.08 -12.93
C GLY A 115 -9.58 9.09 -14.05
N ARG A 116 -10.70 9.43 -14.71
CA ARG A 116 -10.73 10.34 -15.87
C ARG A 116 -10.25 11.76 -15.58
N ASP A 117 -10.32 12.18 -14.31
CA ASP A 117 -10.02 13.55 -13.90
C ASP A 117 -8.52 13.83 -13.76
N ASN A 118 -7.65 12.79 -13.73
CA ASN A 118 -6.19 12.93 -13.57
C ASN A 118 -5.75 13.89 -12.44
N LYS A 119 -6.54 14.00 -11.37
CA LYS A 119 -6.27 14.88 -10.24
C LYS A 119 -5.46 14.16 -9.16
N TRP A 120 -4.39 14.81 -8.72
CA TRP A 120 -3.60 14.37 -7.59
C TRP A 120 -4.29 14.74 -6.28
N LEU A 121 -4.46 13.76 -5.41
CA LEU A 121 -5.18 13.88 -4.14
C LEU A 121 -4.37 13.26 -3.01
N TRP A 122 -4.27 13.97 -1.90
CA TRP A 122 -3.81 13.40 -0.65
C TRP A 122 -4.95 12.66 0.04
N LYS A 123 -4.73 11.40 0.43
CA LYS A 123 -5.74 10.59 1.11
C LYS A 123 -5.23 10.13 2.46
N SER A 124 -6.05 10.26 3.51
CA SER A 124 -5.74 9.68 4.81
C SER A 124 -5.66 8.15 4.71
N VAL A 125 -4.72 7.53 5.44
CA VAL A 125 -4.59 6.05 5.53
C VAL A 125 -5.92 5.36 5.92
N ASN A 126 -6.75 6.04 6.71
CA ASN A 126 -8.05 5.53 7.13
C ASN A 126 -9.13 5.68 6.06
N GLY A 127 -8.93 6.57 5.08
CA GLY A 127 -9.90 6.89 4.03
C GLY A 127 -10.90 8.00 4.40
N ASP A 128 -10.77 8.60 5.60
CA ASP A 128 -11.77 9.53 6.13
C ASP A 128 -11.68 10.93 5.52
N ASN A 129 -10.48 11.33 5.06
CA ASN A 129 -10.20 12.68 4.58
C ASN A 129 -9.44 12.62 3.26
N GLU A 130 -9.84 13.49 2.31
CA GLU A 130 -9.13 13.74 1.07
C GLU A 130 -8.84 15.23 0.94
N PHE A 131 -7.62 15.57 0.50
CA PHE A 131 -7.21 16.94 0.28
C PHE A 131 -6.70 17.09 -1.16
N ASN A 132 -7.13 18.15 -1.84
CA ASN A 132 -6.55 18.50 -3.13
C ASN A 132 -5.07 18.87 -2.96
N LEU A 133 -4.29 18.68 -4.02
CA LEU A 133 -2.90 19.12 -4.03
C LEU A 133 -2.86 20.64 -3.83
N LEU A 134 -2.29 21.10 -2.70
CA LEU A 134 -2.11 22.52 -2.43
C LEU A 134 -1.14 23.11 -3.47
N PRO A 135 -1.49 24.19 -4.20
CA PRO A 135 -0.59 24.78 -5.17
C PRO A 135 0.41 25.75 -4.54
N SER A 136 1.60 25.81 -5.15
CA SER A 136 2.68 26.80 -4.97
C SER A 136 3.37 26.84 -3.60
N PRO A 137 4.67 27.22 -3.54
CA PRO A 137 5.34 27.48 -2.28
C PRO A 137 4.68 28.66 -1.58
N SER A 138 3.87 28.34 -0.57
CA SER A 138 3.14 29.28 0.28
C SER A 138 3.37 28.92 1.75
N VAL A 139 3.04 29.84 2.64
CA VAL A 139 3.00 29.56 4.09
C VAL A 139 2.07 28.38 4.38
N GLU A 140 0.99 28.24 3.62
CA GLU A 140 0.03 27.13 3.74
C GLU A 140 0.66 25.77 3.43
N LEU A 141 1.54 25.67 2.43
CA LEU A 141 2.25 24.42 2.14
C LEU A 141 3.19 24.02 3.29
N MET A 142 3.91 24.98 3.87
CA MET A 142 4.80 24.72 4.99
C MET A 142 4.01 24.29 6.22
N THR A 143 2.90 24.97 6.53
CA THR A 143 1.98 24.58 7.60
C THR A 143 1.43 23.17 7.35
N PHE A 144 1.00 22.87 6.13
CA PHE A 144 0.47 21.57 5.76
C PHE A 144 1.50 20.44 5.96
N ILE A 145 2.75 20.61 5.51
CA ILE A 145 3.84 19.64 5.71
C ILE A 145 4.18 19.49 7.20
N HIS A 146 4.04 20.54 8.01
CA HIS A 146 4.26 20.47 9.45
C HIS A 146 3.15 19.76 10.22
N GLU A 147 1.91 19.85 9.73
CA GLU A 147 0.72 19.26 10.34
C GLU A 147 0.46 17.81 9.90
N HIS A 148 1.08 17.36 8.80
CA HIS A 148 0.83 16.06 8.20
C HIS A 148 2.10 15.27 7.95
N GLU A 149 2.00 13.96 8.06
CA GLU A 149 3.08 13.04 7.69
C GLU A 149 2.79 12.52 6.28
N LEU A 150 3.79 12.51 5.40
CA LEU A 150 3.55 12.29 3.98
C LEU A 150 4.12 10.95 3.52
N CYS A 151 3.31 10.20 2.78
CA CYS A 151 3.68 8.99 2.06
C CYS A 151 3.42 9.24 0.57
N ILE A 152 4.45 9.06 -0.25
CA ILE A 152 4.36 9.29 -1.69
C ILE A 152 4.64 7.96 -2.38
N THR A 153 3.77 7.56 -3.29
CA THR A 153 3.99 6.41 -4.17
C THR A 153 4.53 6.89 -5.52
N GLY A 154 5.10 5.97 -6.29
CA GLY A 154 5.50 6.21 -7.66
C GLY A 154 5.59 4.88 -8.40
N GLN A 155 5.35 4.91 -9.70
CA GLN A 155 5.69 3.78 -10.57
C GLN A 155 7.18 3.84 -10.92
N VAL A 156 7.81 2.66 -11.00
CA VAL A 156 9.17 2.46 -11.53
C VAL A 156 9.07 1.99 -12.96
#